data_AF-A0AA47N907-F1
#
_entry.id   AF-A0AA47N907-F1
#
_cell.length_a   1.000
_cell.length_b   1.000
_cell.length_c   1.000
_cell.angle_alpha   90.00
_cell.angle_beta   90.00
_cell.angle_gamma   90.00
#
_symmetry.space_group_name_H-M   'P 1'
#
loop_
_entity.id
_entity.type
_entity.pdbx_description
1 polymer ?
#
loop_
_entity_poly.entity_id
_entity_poly.type
_entity_poly.pdbx_seq_one_letter_code
_entity_poly.pdbx_strand_id
1 'polypeptide(L)'
;MSKIRARDNYFVWTDDEVELLLKVTLKYRAVMAAHHIDWESSQSKYGDIFQRYLELYPSPEKARAMGKDFPHRKEELNQGSLTTKLKAIRFRYRQALNASKKGYHKRVVLLYNELCNSIWEGYPIINGISEGIETGDVSVEAMPGGDRVAEDAAYVEMVADRRQTLDATQVGYRGEKLKRPLGSTENPNDSVAQEDTDIKRRLLQQLDTTDGEFMGTMGLWSSTVDRLTSNIELLMIKPDPEMDVQLRIGFIGAGNMAYGIAKGILSGDCLPVNVKVSAPSSRNFGRFEELGITVTHSNSELVSGSDVVFVAVKPHLVPGVLGEISQLVTQKHIIVSVAAGITLATLEQLLPVNTVILRLMPNLPCLLQEGALLFSRGSCAKPEDAALLRTLLQHCGLVEEGPETWIDVHTGLSGSGVAFVYLFAEALADGAVKMGMPSSLAHSIAAQTLVLPLFLPLNSLELGLSQPTPLGVIAFAIPLQGAGRMLRDTGKHPAQLRSDVCTPGGTTIYGLHTLEQGGLRAATMSAVESATERARELGQKTAAAGSTR
;
A
#
# COMPACT_ATOMS: atom_id res chain seq x y z
N MET A 1 32.95 -3.74 -58.47
CA MET A 1 33.43 -4.38 -57.23
C MET A 1 33.12 -3.49 -56.03
N SER A 2 31.96 -3.65 -55.41
CA SER A 2 31.69 -3.13 -54.06
C SER A 2 31.13 -4.27 -53.22
N LYS A 3 31.79 -4.51 -52.09
CA LYS A 3 31.76 -5.73 -51.30
C LYS A 3 30.35 -6.01 -50.76
N ILE A 4 29.74 -7.09 -51.25
CA ILE A 4 28.71 -7.84 -50.52
C ILE A 4 29.40 -8.33 -49.24
N ARG A 5 29.13 -7.69 -48.10
CA ARG A 5 29.49 -8.24 -46.80
C ARG A 5 28.60 -9.45 -46.58
N ALA A 6 29.22 -10.64 -46.58
CA ALA A 6 28.61 -11.87 -46.12
C ALA A 6 27.99 -11.65 -44.74
N ARG A 7 26.70 -11.97 -44.59
CA ARG A 7 26.06 -12.12 -43.28
C ARG A 7 26.58 -13.43 -42.70
N ASP A 8 27.72 -13.38 -42.03
CA ASP A 8 28.26 -14.53 -41.33
C ASP A 8 27.35 -14.95 -40.18
N ASN A 9 27.21 -16.28 -40.07
CA ASN A 9 26.36 -17.07 -39.20
C ASN A 9 26.21 -16.51 -37.77
N TYR A 10 25.02 -16.00 -37.44
CA TYR A 10 24.61 -15.89 -36.04
C TYR A 10 24.37 -17.30 -35.49
N PHE A 11 24.92 -17.59 -34.31
CA PHE A 11 24.59 -18.80 -33.55
C PHE A 11 23.11 -18.74 -33.12
N VAL A 12 22.26 -19.60 -33.68
CA VAL A 12 20.80 -19.57 -33.48
C VAL A 12 20.34 -20.79 -32.71
N TRP A 13 20.04 -20.60 -31.43
CA TRP A 13 19.49 -21.64 -30.56
C TRP A 13 18.16 -22.19 -31.06
N THR A 14 18.04 -23.51 -31.17
CA THR A 14 16.76 -24.19 -31.41
C THR A 14 15.95 -24.34 -30.13
N ASP A 15 14.65 -24.63 -30.26
CA ASP A 15 13.78 -24.87 -29.11
C ASP A 15 14.25 -26.12 -28.32
N ASP A 16 14.67 -27.19 -29.01
CA ASP A 16 15.19 -28.41 -28.39
C ASP A 16 16.50 -28.19 -27.61
N GLU A 17 17.39 -27.32 -28.10
CA GLU A 17 18.62 -26.92 -27.40
C GLU A 17 18.31 -26.11 -26.14
N VAL A 18 17.32 -25.21 -26.22
CA VAL A 18 16.87 -24.41 -25.06
C VAL A 18 16.19 -25.30 -24.01
N GLU A 19 15.40 -26.27 -24.44
CA GLU A 19 14.77 -27.25 -23.55
C GLU A 19 15.83 -28.09 -22.81
N LEU A 20 16.83 -28.61 -23.54
CA LEU A 20 17.93 -29.37 -22.95
C LEU A 20 18.69 -28.52 -21.92
N LEU A 21 18.97 -27.26 -22.24
CA LEU A 21 19.67 -26.33 -21.36
C LEU A 21 18.93 -26.11 -20.03
N LEU A 22 17.62 -25.90 -20.08
CA LEU A 22 16.79 -25.72 -18.88
C LEU A 22 16.72 -27.02 -18.05
N LYS A 23 16.57 -28.18 -18.69
CA LYS A 23 16.55 -29.48 -18.00
C LYS A 23 17.86 -29.78 -17.29
N VAL A 24 19.00 -29.48 -17.91
CA VAL A 24 20.33 -29.63 -17.29
C VAL A 24 20.48 -28.69 -16.10
N THR A 25 20.04 -27.44 -16.24
CA THR A 25 20.08 -26.44 -15.15
C THR A 25 19.22 -26.88 -13.95
N LEU A 26 18.02 -27.43 -14.20
CA LEU A 26 17.15 -27.95 -13.14
C LEU A 26 17.78 -29.13 -12.40
N LYS A 27 18.42 -30.05 -13.13
CA LYS A 27 19.13 -31.18 -12.51
C LYS A 27 20.32 -30.70 -11.67
N TYR A 28 21.07 -29.71 -12.14
CA TYR A 28 22.17 -29.11 -11.39
C TYR A 28 21.67 -28.47 -10.08
N ARG A 29 20.56 -27.71 -10.14
CA ARG A 29 19.89 -27.18 -8.92
C ARG A 29 19.55 -28.28 -7.93
N ALA A 30 18.96 -29.38 -8.40
CA ALA A 30 18.58 -30.50 -7.54
C ALA A 30 19.79 -31.16 -6.85
N VAL A 31 20.90 -31.32 -7.56
CA VAL A 31 22.16 -31.83 -6.97
C VAL A 31 22.70 -30.88 -5.91
N MET A 32 22.76 -29.58 -6.19
CA MET A 32 23.24 -28.58 -5.23
C MET A 32 22.35 -28.48 -3.99
N ALA A 33 21.03 -28.58 -4.17
CA ALA A 33 20.07 -28.62 -3.08
C ALA A 33 20.26 -29.85 -2.17
N ALA A 34 20.61 -31.02 -2.73
CA ALA A 34 20.91 -32.22 -1.95
C ALA A 34 22.17 -32.08 -1.07
N HIS A 35 23.07 -31.16 -1.44
CA HIS A 35 24.25 -30.79 -0.63
C HIS A 35 24.00 -29.56 0.26
N HIS A 36 22.77 -29.06 0.35
CA HIS A 36 22.40 -27.83 1.06
C HIS A 36 23.17 -26.58 0.59
N ILE A 37 23.62 -26.56 -0.67
CA ILE A 37 24.33 -25.44 -1.27
C ILE A 37 23.34 -24.63 -2.10
N ASP A 38 23.32 -23.31 -1.89
CA ASP A 38 22.60 -22.43 -2.81
C ASP A 38 23.29 -22.40 -4.17
N TRP A 39 22.69 -23.07 -5.16
CA TRP A 39 23.20 -23.19 -6.51
C TRP A 39 23.44 -21.83 -7.20
N GLU A 40 22.69 -20.78 -6.84
CA GLU A 40 22.88 -19.45 -7.41
C GLU A 40 24.16 -18.78 -6.92
N SER A 41 24.61 -19.10 -5.71
CA SER A 41 25.83 -18.59 -5.10
C SER A 41 27.11 -19.33 -5.52
N SER A 42 26.97 -20.50 -6.17
CA SER A 42 28.11 -21.30 -6.64
C SER A 42 28.89 -20.60 -7.75
N GLN A 43 30.21 -20.45 -7.55
CA GLN A 43 31.13 -19.85 -8.54
C GLN A 43 31.32 -20.72 -9.78
N SER A 44 31.20 -22.06 -9.65
CA SER A 44 31.40 -23.01 -10.76
C SER A 44 30.15 -23.26 -11.60
N LYS A 45 28.98 -22.75 -11.19
CA LYS A 45 27.66 -23.13 -11.75
C LYS A 45 27.58 -23.16 -13.27
N TYR A 46 28.11 -22.15 -13.95
CA TYR A 46 28.00 -22.07 -15.41
C TYR A 46 28.94 -23.05 -16.12
N GLY A 47 30.09 -23.38 -15.51
CA GLY A 47 31.01 -24.39 -16.02
C GLY A 47 30.42 -25.79 -15.86
N ASP A 48 29.87 -26.10 -14.69
CA ASP A 48 29.28 -27.41 -14.38
C ASP A 48 28.04 -27.69 -15.24
N ILE A 49 27.16 -26.69 -15.41
CA ILE A 49 26.01 -26.78 -16.30
C ILE A 49 26.47 -26.98 -17.76
N PHE A 50 27.53 -26.30 -18.19
CA PHE A 50 28.04 -26.43 -19.57
C PHE A 50 28.64 -27.81 -19.85
N GLN A 51 29.44 -28.36 -18.94
CA GLN A 51 29.98 -29.72 -19.10
C GLN A 51 28.86 -30.75 -19.19
N ARG A 52 27.87 -30.66 -18.30
CA ARG A 52 26.72 -31.57 -18.31
C ARG A 52 25.84 -31.41 -19.54
N TYR A 53 25.76 -30.20 -20.10
CA TYR A 53 25.07 -29.92 -21.36
C TYR A 53 25.79 -30.59 -22.54
N LEU A 54 27.12 -30.49 -22.63
CA LEU A 54 27.91 -31.16 -23.68
C LEU A 54 27.82 -32.68 -23.61
N GLU A 55 27.84 -33.27 -22.42
CA GLU A 55 27.68 -34.71 -22.22
C GLU A 55 26.35 -35.22 -22.79
N LEU A 56 25.27 -34.50 -22.48
CA LEU A 56 23.91 -34.87 -22.87
C LEU A 56 23.52 -34.39 -24.27
N TYR A 57 24.35 -33.58 -24.92
CA TYR A 57 24.10 -33.13 -26.29
C TYR A 57 24.14 -34.33 -27.25
N PRO A 58 23.04 -34.65 -27.95
CA PRO A 58 22.94 -35.86 -28.75
C PRO A 58 23.82 -35.79 -29.99
N SER A 59 24.29 -36.95 -30.45
CA SER A 59 24.89 -37.03 -31.79
C SER A 59 23.83 -36.74 -32.86
N PRO A 60 24.21 -36.26 -34.06
CA PRO A 60 23.25 -35.93 -35.12
C PRO A 60 22.32 -37.11 -35.50
N GLU A 61 22.82 -38.35 -35.43
CA GLU A 61 22.03 -39.56 -35.68
C GLU A 61 20.98 -39.81 -34.58
N LYS A 62 21.36 -39.63 -33.31
CA LYS A 62 20.42 -39.76 -32.18
C LYS A 62 19.38 -38.64 -32.19
N ALA A 63 19.78 -37.41 -32.54
CA ALA A 63 18.87 -36.29 -32.69
C ALA A 63 17.80 -36.57 -33.76
N ARG A 64 18.20 -37.08 -34.95
CA ARG A 64 17.27 -37.51 -36.00
C ARG A 64 16.36 -38.65 -35.55
N ALA A 65 16.89 -39.66 -34.86
CA ALA A 65 16.09 -40.76 -34.34
C ALA A 65 15.03 -40.32 -33.31
N MET A 66 15.33 -39.26 -32.55
CA MET A 66 14.39 -38.65 -31.60
C MET A 66 13.46 -37.62 -32.24
N GLY A 67 13.62 -37.31 -33.54
CA GLY A 67 12.87 -36.26 -34.22
C GLY A 67 13.12 -34.85 -33.65
N LYS A 68 14.28 -34.62 -33.04
CA LYS A 68 14.64 -33.35 -32.38
C LYS A 68 15.74 -32.61 -33.15
N ASP A 69 15.73 -31.29 -33.11
CA ASP A 69 16.59 -30.43 -33.91
C ASP A 69 17.80 -29.90 -33.13
N PHE A 70 18.97 -30.47 -33.41
CA PHE A 70 20.26 -30.13 -32.81
C PHE A 70 21.30 -29.83 -33.92
N PRO A 71 21.27 -28.62 -34.49
CA PRO A 71 22.02 -28.29 -35.70
C PRO A 71 23.50 -27.99 -35.46
N HIS A 72 23.90 -27.69 -34.22
CA HIS A 72 25.27 -27.31 -33.89
C HIS A 72 26.14 -28.53 -33.56
N ARG A 73 27.43 -28.43 -33.90
CA ARG A 73 28.42 -29.44 -33.48
C ARG A 73 28.93 -29.15 -32.07
N LYS A 74 29.36 -30.19 -31.33
CA LYS A 74 29.80 -30.02 -29.93
C LYS A 74 30.98 -29.07 -29.80
N GLU A 75 31.83 -29.01 -30.82
CA GLU A 75 33.02 -28.15 -30.89
C GLU A 75 32.65 -26.68 -31.13
N GLU A 76 31.45 -26.39 -31.63
CA GLU A 76 30.94 -25.04 -31.89
C GLU A 76 30.26 -24.44 -30.63
N LEU A 77 29.98 -25.26 -29.62
CA LEU A 77 29.37 -24.85 -28.35
C LEU A 77 30.45 -24.36 -27.38
N ASN A 78 30.24 -23.18 -26.81
CA ASN A 78 31.12 -22.62 -25.78
C ASN A 78 30.35 -22.14 -24.54
N GLN A 79 31.02 -22.13 -23.39
CA GLN A 79 30.43 -21.77 -22.10
C GLN A 79 29.87 -20.33 -22.10
N GLY A 80 30.51 -19.41 -22.82
CA GLY A 80 30.08 -18.00 -22.92
C GLY A 80 28.71 -17.85 -23.59
N SER A 81 28.49 -18.54 -24.70
CA SER A 81 27.21 -18.57 -25.44
C SER A 81 26.09 -19.15 -24.58
N LEU A 82 26.37 -20.26 -23.88
CA LEU A 82 25.39 -20.89 -22.98
C LEU A 82 25.06 -19.99 -21.78
N THR A 83 26.07 -19.42 -21.14
CA THR A 83 25.90 -18.48 -20.01
C THR A 83 25.05 -17.28 -20.41
N THR A 84 25.35 -16.69 -21.56
CA THR A 84 24.60 -15.54 -22.10
C THR A 84 23.16 -15.91 -22.37
N LYS A 85 22.91 -17.08 -22.97
CA LYS A 85 21.55 -17.58 -23.23
C LYS A 85 20.78 -17.83 -21.93
N LEU A 86 21.38 -18.47 -20.94
CA LEU A 86 20.75 -18.78 -19.67
C LEU A 86 20.43 -17.50 -18.87
N LYS A 87 21.35 -16.52 -18.84
CA LYS A 87 21.11 -15.20 -18.26
C LYS A 87 19.96 -14.47 -18.97
N ALA A 88 19.92 -14.51 -20.30
CA ALA A 88 18.86 -13.89 -21.08
C ALA A 88 17.49 -14.53 -20.82
N ILE A 89 17.42 -15.87 -20.69
CA ILE A 89 16.19 -16.58 -20.34
C ILE A 89 15.75 -16.20 -18.92
N ARG A 90 16.65 -16.21 -17.94
CA ARG A 90 16.36 -15.81 -16.55
C ARG A 90 15.86 -14.37 -16.46
N PHE A 91 16.52 -13.43 -17.15
CA PHE A 91 16.12 -12.03 -17.20
C PHE A 91 14.71 -11.87 -17.78
N ARG A 92 14.43 -12.57 -18.89
CA ARG A 92 13.10 -12.53 -19.52
C ARG A 92 12.02 -13.23 -18.71
N TYR A 93 12.35 -14.33 -18.04
CA TYR A 93 11.46 -15.01 -17.11
C TYR A 93 11.06 -14.08 -15.96
N ARG A 94 12.04 -13.36 -15.38
CA ARG A 94 11.79 -12.34 -14.35
C ARG A 94 10.97 -11.15 -14.87
N GLN A 95 11.22 -10.69 -16.09
CA GLN A 95 10.38 -9.67 -16.72
C GLN A 95 8.95 -10.15 -16.96
N ALA A 96 8.76 -11.43 -17.30
CA ALA A 96 7.44 -12.02 -17.49
C ALA A 96 6.66 -12.17 -16.18
N LEU A 97 7.34 -12.47 -15.07
CA LEU A 97 6.74 -12.48 -13.73
C LEU A 97 6.29 -11.07 -13.27
N ASN A 98 6.96 -10.01 -13.74
CA ASN A 98 6.70 -8.61 -13.35
C ASN A 98 5.64 -7.88 -14.22
N ALA A 99 5.03 -8.51 -15.22
CA ALA A 99 4.15 -7.85 -16.18
C ALA A 99 2.71 -8.39 -16.17
N SER A 100 1.81 -7.70 -15.48
CA SER A 100 0.38 -8.05 -15.39
C SER A 100 -0.48 -7.46 -16.53
N LYS A 101 -0.28 -7.91 -17.77
CA LYS A 101 -1.30 -8.28 -18.81
C LYS A 101 -0.78 -8.24 -20.28
N LYS A 102 -0.99 -9.39 -20.95
CA LYS A 102 -1.10 -9.73 -22.39
C LYS A 102 -0.48 -8.77 -23.43
N GLY A 103 0.75 -9.09 -23.84
CA GLY A 103 1.35 -8.59 -25.09
C GLY A 103 2.81 -8.98 -25.32
N TYR A 104 3.58 -9.27 -24.27
CA TYR A 104 5.05 -9.40 -24.35
C TYR A 104 5.61 -10.78 -24.00
N HIS A 105 4.86 -11.85 -24.26
CA HIS A 105 5.39 -13.19 -23.99
C HIS A 105 6.11 -13.71 -25.23
N LYS A 106 7.42 -13.47 -25.32
CA LYS A 106 8.24 -14.08 -26.39
C LYS A 106 8.26 -15.61 -26.20
N ARG A 107 8.04 -16.35 -27.30
CA ARG A 107 7.86 -17.80 -27.46
C ARG A 107 8.53 -18.71 -26.39
N VAL A 108 9.79 -18.49 -26.04
CA VAL A 108 10.55 -19.36 -25.11
C VAL A 108 10.00 -19.36 -23.68
N VAL A 109 9.58 -18.21 -23.14
CA VAL A 109 9.04 -18.14 -21.76
C VAL A 109 7.63 -18.71 -21.69
N LEU A 110 6.87 -18.68 -22.81
CA LEU A 110 5.58 -19.36 -22.92
C LEU A 110 5.73 -20.88 -22.97
N LEU A 111 6.66 -21.37 -23.81
CA LEU A 111 6.84 -22.80 -24.06
C LEU A 111 7.44 -23.53 -22.85
N TYR A 112 8.31 -22.88 -22.08
CA TYR A 112 9.04 -23.52 -20.97
C TYR A 112 8.76 -22.88 -19.60
N ASN A 113 7.57 -22.31 -19.42
CA ASN A 113 7.20 -21.60 -18.19
C ASN A 113 7.35 -22.47 -16.93
N GLU A 114 6.89 -23.72 -16.98
CA GLU A 114 6.97 -24.66 -15.85
C GLU A 114 8.41 -25.02 -15.48
N LEU A 115 9.28 -25.22 -16.48
CA LEU A 115 10.71 -25.47 -16.26
C LEU A 115 11.39 -24.23 -15.69
N CYS A 116 11.05 -23.03 -16.17
CA CYS A 116 11.61 -21.79 -15.64
C CYS A 116 11.15 -21.54 -14.19
N ASN A 117 9.88 -21.81 -13.87
CA ASN A 117 9.38 -21.72 -12.50
C ASN A 117 10.11 -22.72 -11.60
N SER A 118 10.22 -23.97 -12.02
CA SER A 118 10.93 -25.01 -11.28
C SER A 118 12.42 -24.72 -11.06
N ILE A 119 13.05 -23.80 -11.82
CA ILE A 119 14.45 -23.43 -11.61
C ILE A 119 14.58 -22.21 -10.68
N TRP A 120 13.71 -21.20 -10.83
CA TRP A 120 13.90 -19.87 -10.21
C TRP A 120 12.82 -19.45 -9.21
N GLU A 121 11.81 -20.27 -8.95
CA GLU A 121 10.81 -20.02 -7.91
C GLU A 121 11.46 -19.95 -6.52
N GLY A 122 11.16 -18.89 -5.76
CA GLY A 122 11.68 -18.65 -4.41
C GLY A 122 13.02 -17.92 -4.32
N TYR A 123 13.65 -17.53 -5.44
CA TYR A 123 14.94 -16.80 -5.43
C TYR A 123 14.77 -15.27 -5.52
N PRO A 124 15.34 -14.48 -4.58
CA PRO A 124 15.22 -13.02 -4.62
C PRO A 124 15.85 -12.41 -5.88
N ILE A 125 15.31 -11.26 -6.29
CA ILE A 125 15.77 -10.52 -7.46
C ILE A 125 17.09 -9.83 -7.10
N ILE A 126 18.22 -10.47 -7.41
CA ILE A 126 19.53 -9.83 -7.32
C ILE A 126 19.60 -8.75 -8.42
N ASN A 127 19.62 -7.48 -8.04
CA ASN A 127 19.99 -6.37 -8.92
C ASN A 127 21.51 -6.41 -9.10
N GLY A 128 21.97 -6.40 -10.36
CA GLY A 128 23.38 -6.45 -10.70
C GLY A 128 24.11 -5.22 -10.17
N ILE A 129 25.28 -5.46 -9.57
CA ILE A 129 26.24 -4.43 -9.21
C ILE A 129 26.63 -3.69 -10.50
N SER A 130 26.53 -2.36 -10.49
CA SER A 130 27.04 -1.51 -11.57
C SER A 130 28.55 -1.73 -11.69
N GLU A 131 29.01 -2.13 -12.88
CA GLU A 131 30.42 -2.08 -13.27
C GLU A 131 31.00 -0.71 -12.91
N GLY A 132 32.10 -0.73 -12.15
CA GLY A 132 32.73 0.49 -11.66
C GLY A 132 33.88 0.23 -10.70
N ILE A 133 34.77 -0.71 -11.03
CA ILE A 133 36.14 -0.67 -10.51
C ILE A 133 37.09 -1.00 -11.67
N GLU A 134 37.60 0.05 -12.32
CA GLU A 134 38.97 0.03 -12.83
C GLU A 134 39.62 1.38 -12.49
N THR A 135 40.61 1.30 -11.62
CA THR A 135 41.61 2.34 -11.35
C THR A 135 42.60 2.43 -12.51
N GLY A 136 42.85 3.63 -13.04
CA GLY A 136 44.02 3.87 -13.89
C GLY A 136 43.92 5.07 -14.85
N ASP A 137 44.58 6.16 -14.45
CA ASP A 137 45.32 7.16 -15.23
C ASP A 137 44.64 8.25 -16.13
N VAL A 138 44.83 9.53 -15.69
CA VAL A 138 45.41 10.73 -16.40
C VAL A 138 44.87 11.04 -17.82
N SER A 139 44.40 12.23 -18.26
CA SER A 139 44.52 13.67 -17.90
C SER A 139 43.60 14.55 -18.78
N VAL A 140 43.07 15.64 -18.20
CA VAL A 140 43.00 17.06 -18.69
C VAL A 140 42.24 17.41 -20.01
N GLU A 141 41.18 18.25 -19.93
CA GLU A 141 41.07 19.67 -20.40
C GLU A 141 39.63 20.17 -20.80
N ALA A 142 39.26 21.35 -20.24
CA ALA A 142 38.45 22.49 -20.76
C ALA A 142 36.94 22.42 -21.16
N MET A 143 36.06 22.92 -20.25
CA MET A 143 35.09 24.08 -20.32
C MET A 143 34.53 24.63 -21.66
N PRO A 144 33.47 25.51 -21.72
CA PRO A 144 32.23 25.72 -20.90
C PRO A 144 30.92 26.17 -21.66
N GLY A 145 29.74 26.15 -20.98
CA GLY A 145 28.71 27.23 -20.96
C GLY A 145 27.57 27.36 -22.00
N GLY A 146 26.32 27.64 -21.53
CA GLY A 146 25.38 28.62 -22.17
C GLY A 146 23.95 28.22 -22.62
N ASP A 147 22.93 28.62 -21.83
CA ASP A 147 21.55 29.13 -22.08
C ASP A 147 20.55 28.73 -23.23
N ARG A 148 19.32 28.36 -22.79
CA ARG A 148 17.92 28.84 -23.09
C ARG A 148 17.37 29.21 -24.51
N VAL A 149 16.24 28.52 -24.87
CA VAL A 149 14.90 28.98 -25.39
C VAL A 149 14.55 29.01 -26.92
N ALA A 150 13.35 28.46 -27.23
CA ALA A 150 12.38 28.64 -28.38
C ALA A 150 12.75 28.08 -29.79
N GLU A 151 11.85 27.65 -30.70
CA GLU A 151 10.38 27.45 -30.80
C GLU A 151 10.07 26.62 -32.07
N ASP A 152 9.11 25.71 -31.96
CA ASP A 152 7.97 25.39 -32.84
C ASP A 152 7.82 26.01 -34.25
N ALA A 153 7.79 25.17 -35.32
CA ALA A 153 7.14 25.51 -36.60
C ALA A 153 6.79 24.30 -37.52
N ALA A 154 6.63 23.06 -37.02
CA ALA A 154 6.40 21.88 -37.89
C ALA A 154 5.03 21.20 -37.73
N TYR A 155 4.15 21.70 -36.85
CA TYR A 155 2.94 20.96 -36.43
C TYR A 155 1.65 21.37 -37.17
N VAL A 156 1.67 22.46 -37.96
CA VAL A 156 0.44 23.04 -38.53
C VAL A 156 0.01 22.36 -39.84
N GLU A 157 0.92 21.77 -40.60
CA GLU A 157 0.61 21.23 -41.94
C GLU A 157 -0.02 19.82 -41.90
N MET A 158 0.21 19.05 -40.82
CA MET A 158 -0.28 17.67 -40.70
C MET A 158 -1.77 17.56 -40.29
N VAL A 159 -2.39 18.68 -39.89
CA VAL A 159 -3.77 18.74 -39.41
C VAL A 159 -4.78 18.94 -40.55
N ALA A 160 -4.35 19.48 -41.69
CA ALA A 160 -5.23 19.73 -42.83
C ALA A 160 -5.59 18.44 -43.60
N ASP A 161 -4.63 17.53 -43.77
CA ASP A 161 -4.78 16.31 -44.58
C ASP A 161 -5.74 15.28 -43.95
N ARG A 162 -5.83 15.26 -42.61
CA ARG A 162 -6.69 14.32 -41.87
C ARG A 162 -8.18 14.67 -41.90
N ARG A 163 -8.53 15.89 -42.29
CA ARG A 163 -9.92 16.38 -42.31
C ARG A 163 -10.69 15.90 -43.54
N GLN A 164 -10.01 15.60 -44.65
CA GLN A 164 -10.65 15.04 -45.85
C GLN A 164 -10.88 13.53 -45.81
N THR A 165 -10.18 12.80 -44.94
CA THR A 165 -10.36 11.33 -44.86
C THR A 165 -11.55 10.93 -43.97
N LEU A 166 -12.04 11.83 -43.11
CA LEU A 166 -13.13 11.55 -42.16
C LEU A 166 -14.54 11.74 -42.75
N ASP A 167 -14.70 12.56 -43.79
CA ASP A 167 -16.01 12.78 -44.43
C ASP A 167 -16.43 11.64 -45.37
N ALA A 168 -15.52 10.74 -45.76
CA ALA A 168 -15.80 9.65 -46.70
C ALA A 168 -16.36 8.36 -46.06
N THR A 169 -16.57 8.32 -44.74
CA THR A 169 -17.00 7.08 -44.05
C THR A 169 -18.30 7.20 -43.25
N GLN A 170 -19.03 8.31 -43.40
CA GLN A 170 -20.24 8.61 -42.62
C GLN A 170 -21.58 8.14 -43.26
N VAL A 171 -21.56 7.18 -44.20
CA VAL A 171 -22.79 6.72 -44.92
C VAL A 171 -23.11 5.22 -44.76
N GLY A 172 -22.31 4.44 -44.02
CA GLY A 172 -22.60 3.02 -43.81
C GLY A 172 -22.98 2.71 -42.36
N TYR A 173 -24.18 2.18 -42.14
CA TYR A 173 -24.71 1.56 -40.90
C TYR A 173 -25.53 2.44 -39.95
N ARG A 174 -26.79 2.69 -40.32
CA ARG A 174 -27.90 2.79 -39.37
C ARG A 174 -28.70 1.48 -39.36
N GLY A 175 -28.76 0.83 -38.20
CA GLY A 175 -29.92 0.09 -37.68
C GLY A 175 -30.19 -1.34 -38.17
N GLU A 176 -30.01 -2.34 -37.29
CA GLU A 176 -30.86 -3.55 -37.28
C GLU A 176 -31.16 -4.02 -35.84
N LYS A 177 -32.47 -4.13 -35.53
CA LYS A 177 -33.03 -4.86 -34.38
C LYS A 177 -33.26 -6.31 -34.81
N LEU A 178 -32.72 -7.28 -34.07
CA LEU A 178 -33.02 -8.71 -34.28
C LEU A 178 -34.44 -9.05 -33.76
N LYS A 179 -35.38 -9.31 -34.67
CA LYS A 179 -36.58 -10.12 -34.42
C LYS A 179 -36.30 -11.55 -34.90
N ARG A 180 -36.67 -12.57 -34.13
CA ARG A 180 -36.77 -13.96 -34.62
C ARG A 180 -38.24 -14.38 -34.75
N PRO A 181 -38.60 -15.16 -35.79
CA PRO A 181 -39.98 -15.58 -36.04
C PRO A 181 -40.33 -16.89 -35.31
N LEU A 182 -41.57 -16.97 -34.83
CA LEU A 182 -42.25 -18.21 -34.46
C LEU A 182 -42.86 -18.82 -35.73
N GLY A 183 -42.56 -20.08 -36.00
CA GLY A 183 -43.14 -20.87 -37.08
C GLY A 183 -43.51 -22.26 -36.57
N SER A 184 -44.81 -22.51 -36.57
CA SER A 184 -45.55 -23.71 -36.17
C SER A 184 -45.16 -24.99 -36.90
N THR A 185 -45.09 -26.12 -36.19
CA THR A 185 -45.77 -27.39 -36.56
C THR A 185 -45.66 -28.40 -35.42
N GLU A 186 -46.75 -29.12 -35.23
CA GLU A 186 -47.06 -30.06 -34.15
C GLU A 186 -46.14 -31.29 -34.19
N ASN A 187 -45.59 -31.68 -33.03
CA ASN A 187 -45.17 -33.07 -32.79
C ASN A 187 -45.29 -33.41 -31.29
N PRO A 188 -46.03 -34.46 -30.86
CA PRO A 188 -46.40 -34.63 -29.44
C PRO A 188 -45.33 -35.27 -28.53
N ASN A 189 -44.05 -35.25 -28.90
CA ASN A 189 -43.00 -36.01 -28.18
C ASN A 189 -41.70 -35.21 -27.95
N ASP A 190 -41.80 -33.92 -27.61
CA ASP A 190 -40.63 -33.11 -27.24
C ASP A 190 -40.17 -33.39 -25.80
N SER A 191 -39.28 -34.38 -25.68
CA SER A 191 -38.51 -34.76 -24.47
C SER A 191 -37.89 -33.57 -23.72
N VAL A 192 -37.65 -32.44 -24.40
CA VAL A 192 -36.93 -31.29 -23.85
C VAL A 192 -37.83 -30.40 -22.97
N ALA A 193 -39.13 -30.31 -23.28
CA ALA A 193 -40.06 -29.52 -22.46
C ALA A 193 -40.38 -30.21 -21.13
N GLN A 194 -40.44 -31.55 -21.12
CA GLN A 194 -40.59 -32.32 -19.89
C GLN A 194 -39.35 -32.26 -19.00
N GLU A 195 -38.14 -32.32 -19.56
CA GLU A 195 -36.90 -32.14 -18.81
C GLU A 195 -36.80 -30.76 -18.15
N ASP A 196 -37.16 -29.69 -18.86
CA ASP A 196 -37.10 -28.32 -18.32
C ASP A 196 -38.13 -28.11 -17.19
N THR A 197 -39.27 -28.82 -17.26
CA THR A 197 -40.31 -28.77 -16.22
C THR A 197 -39.89 -29.55 -14.96
N ASP A 198 -39.22 -30.70 -15.13
CA ASP A 198 -38.73 -31.51 -14.01
C ASP A 198 -37.51 -30.89 -13.31
N ILE A 199 -36.63 -30.19 -14.06
CA ILE A 199 -35.52 -29.42 -13.49
C ILE A 199 -36.06 -28.28 -12.60
N LYS A 200 -37.07 -27.54 -13.08
CA LYS A 200 -37.73 -26.48 -12.29
C LYS A 200 -38.40 -27.02 -11.02
N ARG A 201 -39.03 -28.20 -11.09
CA ARG A 201 -39.69 -28.81 -9.93
C ARG A 201 -38.67 -29.27 -8.86
N ARG A 202 -37.51 -29.78 -9.26
CA ARG A 202 -36.41 -30.15 -8.35
C ARG A 202 -35.76 -28.93 -7.69
N LEU A 203 -35.58 -27.84 -8.43
CA LEU A 203 -35.04 -26.59 -7.88
C LEU A 203 -35.97 -25.96 -6.84
N LEU A 204 -37.29 -26.01 -7.06
CA LEU A 204 -38.29 -25.54 -6.10
C LEU A 204 -38.31 -26.37 -4.82
N GLN A 205 -38.20 -27.71 -4.92
CA GLN A 205 -38.08 -28.56 -3.74
C GLN A 205 -36.82 -28.30 -2.93
N GLN A 206 -35.69 -28.00 -3.59
CA GLN A 206 -34.46 -27.66 -2.88
C GLN A 206 -34.54 -26.30 -2.18
N LEU A 207 -35.24 -25.32 -2.77
CA LEU A 207 -35.48 -24.03 -2.13
C LEU A 207 -36.36 -24.17 -0.88
N ASP A 208 -37.45 -24.93 -0.95
CA ASP A 208 -38.33 -25.16 0.22
C ASP A 208 -37.62 -25.90 1.37
N THR A 209 -36.74 -26.86 1.07
CA THR A 209 -35.93 -27.52 2.11
C THR A 209 -34.91 -26.59 2.74
N THR A 210 -34.36 -25.66 1.96
CA THR A 210 -33.37 -24.69 2.45
C THR A 210 -34.04 -23.62 3.32
N ASP A 211 -35.26 -23.19 2.98
CA ASP A 211 -36.06 -22.25 3.78
C ASP A 211 -36.53 -22.85 5.11
N GLY A 212 -36.87 -24.15 5.13
CA GLY A 212 -37.21 -24.87 6.36
C GLY A 212 -36.03 -24.96 7.34
N GLU A 213 -34.83 -25.26 6.84
CA GLU A 213 -33.59 -25.28 7.65
C GLU A 213 -33.20 -23.86 8.10
N PHE A 214 -33.43 -22.84 7.27
CA PHE A 214 -33.20 -21.45 7.61
C PHE A 214 -34.12 -20.97 8.75
N MET A 215 -35.41 -21.33 8.71
CA MET A 215 -36.38 -20.99 9.78
C MET A 215 -36.09 -21.71 11.10
N GLY A 216 -35.66 -22.98 11.05
CA GLY A 216 -35.23 -23.71 12.25
C GLY A 216 -33.99 -23.08 12.91
N THR A 217 -33.06 -22.57 12.10
CA THR A 217 -31.85 -21.89 12.56
C THR A 217 -32.19 -20.52 13.19
N MET A 218 -33.13 -19.78 12.61
CA MET A 218 -33.66 -18.53 13.16
C MET A 218 -34.31 -18.70 14.55
N GLY A 219 -35.03 -19.81 14.78
CA GLY A 219 -35.61 -20.12 16.10
C GLY A 219 -34.56 -20.34 17.18
N LEU A 220 -33.44 -21.01 16.84
CA LEU A 220 -32.30 -21.18 17.77
C LEU A 220 -31.60 -19.84 18.06
N TRP A 221 -31.47 -18.98 17.04
CA TRP A 221 -30.90 -17.63 17.17
C TRP A 221 -31.73 -16.75 18.09
N SER A 222 -33.06 -16.76 18.00
CA SER A 222 -33.93 -16.00 18.92
C SER A 222 -33.69 -16.38 20.39
N SER A 223 -33.60 -17.67 20.69
CA SER A 223 -33.35 -18.16 22.06
C SER A 223 -31.94 -17.85 22.59
N THR A 224 -31.00 -17.56 21.68
CA THR A 224 -29.61 -17.19 22.00
C THR A 224 -29.50 -15.68 22.20
N VAL A 225 -30.22 -14.90 21.40
CA VAL A 225 -30.38 -13.44 21.56
C VAL A 225 -31.09 -13.11 22.86
N ASP A 226 -32.14 -13.85 23.25
CA ASP A 226 -32.82 -13.63 24.54
C ASP A 226 -31.88 -13.90 25.73
N ARG A 227 -31.03 -14.93 25.63
CA ARG A 227 -30.00 -15.23 26.65
C ARG A 227 -28.88 -14.20 26.69
N LEU A 228 -28.48 -13.65 25.54
CA LEU A 228 -27.51 -12.54 25.47
C LEU A 228 -28.10 -11.25 26.04
N THR A 229 -29.39 -10.98 25.81
CA THR A 229 -30.07 -9.79 26.32
C THR A 229 -30.17 -9.82 27.84
N SER A 230 -30.52 -10.98 28.44
CA SER A 230 -30.49 -11.15 29.90
C SER A 230 -29.08 -11.05 30.51
N ASN A 231 -28.03 -11.43 29.76
CA ASN A 231 -26.64 -11.29 30.23
C ASN A 231 -26.10 -9.86 30.07
N ILE A 232 -26.62 -9.08 29.11
CA ILE A 232 -26.30 -7.65 28.94
C ILE A 232 -26.96 -6.81 30.05
N GLU A 233 -28.15 -7.17 30.52
CA GLU A 233 -28.76 -6.52 31.69
C GLU A 233 -27.94 -6.72 32.97
N LEU A 234 -27.17 -7.81 33.08
CA LEU A 234 -26.22 -8.07 34.17
C LEU A 234 -24.90 -7.31 34.05
N LEU A 235 -24.53 -6.85 32.85
CA LEU A 235 -23.36 -6.02 32.58
C LEU A 235 -23.67 -4.51 32.61
N MET A 236 -24.95 -4.15 32.64
CA MET A 236 -25.43 -2.79 32.93
C MET A 236 -25.51 -2.55 34.43
N ILE A 237 -24.38 -2.67 35.12
CA ILE A 237 -24.20 -1.95 36.38
C ILE A 237 -24.21 -0.47 36.00
N LYS A 238 -25.37 0.19 36.18
CA LYS A 238 -25.44 1.65 36.16
C LYS A 238 -24.42 2.16 37.19
N PRO A 239 -23.49 3.04 36.84
CA PRO A 239 -22.73 3.73 37.86
C PRO A 239 -23.71 4.54 38.71
N ASP A 240 -23.55 4.46 40.03
CA ASP A 240 -24.29 5.29 40.98
C ASP A 240 -24.24 6.78 40.58
N PRO A 241 -25.35 7.53 40.68
CA PRO A 241 -25.45 8.91 40.21
C PRO A 241 -24.90 9.94 41.21
N GLU A 242 -23.79 9.66 41.90
CA GLU A 242 -23.18 10.60 42.85
C GLU A 242 -21.65 10.58 42.79
N MET A 243 -21.08 11.27 41.79
CA MET A 243 -19.90 12.15 41.88
C MET A 243 -19.43 12.52 40.46
N ASP A 244 -19.98 13.60 39.90
CA ASP A 244 -19.47 14.22 38.67
C ASP A 244 -18.17 14.99 39.00
N VAL A 245 -17.08 14.25 39.23
CA VAL A 245 -15.73 14.85 39.28
C VAL A 245 -15.27 14.99 37.84
N GLN A 246 -15.56 16.15 37.25
CA GLN A 246 -15.11 16.48 35.90
C GLN A 246 -13.58 16.37 35.82
N LEU A 247 -13.09 15.35 35.09
CA LEU A 247 -11.68 15.07 34.90
C LEU A 247 -10.97 16.25 34.22
N ARG A 248 -9.88 16.76 34.83
CA ARG A 248 -9.12 17.89 34.27
C ARG A 248 -7.91 17.43 33.48
N ILE A 249 -7.76 17.98 32.28
CA ILE A 249 -6.78 17.55 31.29
C ILE A 249 -5.83 18.69 30.95
N GLY A 250 -4.54 18.45 31.09
CA GLY A 250 -3.48 19.40 30.81
C GLY A 250 -2.63 18.98 29.61
N PHE A 251 -2.28 19.90 28.73
CA PHE A 251 -1.31 19.70 27.65
C PHE A 251 -0.08 20.59 27.85
N ILE A 252 1.07 19.99 28.11
CA ILE A 252 2.35 20.68 28.07
C ILE A 252 2.86 20.69 26.63
N GLY A 253 2.80 21.86 25.99
CA GLY A 253 3.15 22.07 24.59
C GLY A 253 1.93 22.32 23.71
N ALA A 254 1.79 23.53 23.17
CA ALA A 254 0.73 23.93 22.24
C ALA A 254 1.00 23.52 20.77
N GLY A 255 1.53 22.32 20.53
CA GLY A 255 1.89 21.80 19.20
C GLY A 255 0.73 21.15 18.44
N ASN A 256 0.94 20.74 17.18
CA ASN A 256 -0.12 20.11 16.37
C ASN A 256 -0.72 18.87 17.02
N MET A 257 0.09 18.04 17.68
CA MET A 257 -0.41 16.82 18.34
C MET A 257 -1.31 17.14 19.53
N ALA A 258 -0.92 18.10 20.38
CA ALA A 258 -1.77 18.58 21.47
C ALA A 258 -3.11 19.10 20.94
N TYR A 259 -3.09 19.87 19.85
CA TYR A 259 -4.31 20.40 19.25
C TYR A 259 -5.24 19.29 18.70
N GLY A 260 -4.69 18.32 17.97
CA GLY A 260 -5.49 17.21 17.41
C GLY A 260 -6.12 16.35 18.50
N ILE A 261 -5.34 16.02 19.53
CA ILE A 261 -5.82 15.23 20.68
C ILE A 261 -6.85 16.02 21.48
N ALA A 262 -6.58 17.29 21.80
CA ALA A 262 -7.53 18.13 22.53
C ALA A 262 -8.87 18.25 21.77
N LYS A 263 -8.83 18.48 20.45
CA LYS A 263 -10.04 18.52 19.62
C LYS A 263 -10.84 17.22 19.66
N GLY A 264 -10.18 16.06 19.70
CA GLY A 264 -10.85 14.77 19.82
C GLY A 264 -11.48 14.56 21.19
N ILE A 265 -10.77 14.90 22.26
CA ILE A 265 -11.29 14.85 23.62
C ILE A 265 -12.55 15.73 23.76
N LEU A 266 -12.55 16.93 23.17
CA LEU A 266 -13.71 17.83 23.16
C LEU A 266 -14.86 17.38 22.27
N SER A 267 -14.62 16.43 21.36
CA SER A 267 -15.68 15.84 20.53
C SER A 267 -16.44 14.75 21.29
N GLY A 268 -15.93 14.29 22.43
CA GLY A 268 -16.65 13.45 23.39
C GLY A 268 -17.30 14.28 24.50
N ASP A 269 -17.43 13.68 25.69
CA ASP A 269 -18.16 14.29 26.83
C ASP A 269 -17.33 15.30 27.65
N CYS A 270 -16.12 15.65 27.22
CA CYS A 270 -15.24 16.56 27.96
C CYS A 270 -15.51 18.03 27.59
N LEU A 271 -15.82 18.85 28.58
CA LEU A 271 -16.02 20.29 28.39
C LEU A 271 -14.70 21.04 28.18
N PRO A 272 -14.65 22.07 27.31
CA PRO A 272 -13.45 22.89 27.08
C PRO A 272 -12.83 23.51 28.33
N VAL A 273 -13.66 23.87 29.31
CA VAL A 273 -13.24 24.44 30.60
C VAL A 273 -12.34 23.50 31.41
N ASN A 274 -12.46 22.19 31.18
CA ASN A 274 -11.66 21.17 31.86
C ASN A 274 -10.33 20.89 31.17
N VAL A 275 -10.07 21.54 30.03
CA VAL A 275 -8.84 21.40 29.28
C VAL A 275 -7.99 22.67 29.42
N LYS A 276 -6.71 22.50 29.72
CA LYS A 276 -5.72 23.58 29.77
C LYS A 276 -4.49 23.24 28.94
N VAL A 277 -3.90 24.23 28.28
CA VAL A 277 -2.70 24.06 27.45
C VAL A 277 -1.62 25.05 27.89
N SER A 278 -0.38 24.60 28.01
CA SER A 278 0.78 25.46 28.26
C SER A 278 1.75 25.53 27.08
N ALA A 279 2.34 26.70 26.85
CA ALA A 279 3.49 26.85 25.94
C ALA A 279 4.33 28.09 26.26
N PRO A 280 5.64 28.09 25.92
CA PRO A 280 6.50 29.25 26.13
C PRO A 280 6.18 30.44 25.20
N SER A 281 5.46 30.20 24.10
CA SER A 281 5.08 31.22 23.11
C SER A 281 3.60 31.16 22.82
N SER A 282 2.96 32.33 22.71
CA SER A 282 1.53 32.47 22.40
C SER A 282 1.19 32.23 20.93
N ARG A 283 2.19 31.93 20.07
CA ARG A 283 2.02 31.75 18.61
C ARG A 283 0.85 30.85 18.23
N ASN A 284 0.61 29.79 19.01
CA ASN A 284 -0.42 28.80 18.74
C ASN A 284 -1.62 28.89 19.69
N PHE A 285 -1.72 29.89 20.58
CA PHE A 285 -2.81 29.98 21.56
C PHE A 285 -4.16 30.22 20.90
N GLY A 286 -4.24 31.10 19.90
CA GLY A 286 -5.50 31.47 19.25
C GLY A 286 -6.35 30.27 18.83
N ARG A 287 -5.75 29.25 18.22
CA ARG A 287 -6.50 28.04 17.82
C ARG A 287 -7.05 27.20 18.99
N PHE A 288 -6.42 27.24 20.16
CA PHE A 288 -6.94 26.56 21.36
C PHE A 288 -8.03 27.40 22.02
N GLU A 289 -7.84 28.72 22.06
CA GLU A 289 -8.85 29.66 22.57
C GLU A 289 -10.14 29.62 21.71
N GLU A 290 -10.02 29.44 20.39
CA GLU A 290 -11.15 29.18 19.47
C GLU A 290 -11.96 27.93 19.84
N LEU A 291 -11.34 26.95 20.50
CA LEU A 291 -12.01 25.76 21.02
C LEU A 291 -12.57 25.96 22.44
N GLY A 292 -12.41 27.14 23.03
CA GLY A 292 -12.78 27.43 24.43
C GLY A 292 -11.82 26.86 25.47
N ILE A 293 -10.62 26.44 25.06
CA ILE A 293 -9.61 25.85 25.96
C ILE A 293 -8.83 26.96 26.65
N THR A 294 -8.57 26.80 27.95
CA THR A 294 -7.74 27.74 28.71
C THR A 294 -6.27 27.59 28.34
N VAL A 295 -5.57 28.70 28.09
CA VAL A 295 -4.14 28.72 27.78
C VAL A 295 -3.32 29.36 28.91
N THR A 296 -2.09 28.90 29.13
CA THR A 296 -1.16 29.46 30.11
C THR A 296 0.28 29.40 29.63
N HIS A 297 1.16 30.21 30.21
CA HIS A 297 2.61 30.10 30.00
C HIS A 297 3.31 29.25 31.07
N SER A 298 2.60 28.85 32.13
CA SER A 298 3.18 28.10 33.26
C SER A 298 2.86 26.61 33.18
N ASN A 299 3.90 25.79 33.08
CA ASN A 299 3.76 24.33 33.20
C ASN A 299 3.32 23.94 34.62
N SER A 300 3.85 24.61 35.63
CA SER A 300 3.54 24.36 37.04
C SER A 300 2.07 24.59 37.39
N GLU A 301 1.49 25.69 36.89
CA GLU A 301 0.07 25.98 37.06
C GLU A 301 -0.81 24.92 36.40
N LEU A 302 -0.43 24.48 35.19
CA LEU A 302 -1.14 23.47 34.43
C LEU A 302 -1.13 22.11 35.15
N VAL A 303 0.04 21.63 35.57
CA VAL A 303 0.18 20.33 36.26
C VAL A 303 -0.63 20.32 37.56
N SER A 304 -0.50 21.37 38.38
CA SER A 304 -1.19 21.45 39.67
C SER A 304 -2.72 21.35 39.54
N GLY A 305 -3.28 21.94 38.47
CA GLY A 305 -4.71 21.95 38.17
C GLY A 305 -5.22 20.80 37.31
N SER A 306 -4.38 19.82 36.95
CA SER A 306 -4.75 18.72 36.06
C SER A 306 -4.71 17.36 36.77
N ASP A 307 -5.46 16.41 36.24
CA ASP A 307 -5.47 15.01 36.68
C ASP A 307 -4.79 14.12 35.62
N VAL A 308 -5.01 14.40 34.33
CA VAL A 308 -4.28 13.79 33.20
C VAL A 308 -3.40 14.86 32.53
N VAL A 309 -2.10 14.60 32.39
CA VAL A 309 -1.14 15.55 31.81
C VAL A 309 -0.47 14.94 30.58
N PHE A 310 -0.78 15.49 29.41
CA PHE A 310 -0.13 15.16 28.14
C PHE A 310 1.15 15.98 27.97
N VAL A 311 2.29 15.29 27.79
CA VAL A 311 3.58 15.91 27.46
C VAL A 311 3.77 15.86 25.95
N ALA A 312 3.42 16.97 25.28
CA ALA A 312 3.37 17.12 23.83
C ALA A 312 4.42 18.13 23.30
N VAL A 313 5.61 18.11 23.89
CA VAL A 313 6.78 18.89 23.45
C VAL A 313 7.70 18.08 22.54
N LYS A 314 8.69 18.75 21.92
CA LYS A 314 9.70 18.04 21.13
C LYS A 314 10.53 17.10 22.02
N PRO A 315 10.98 15.93 21.51
CA PRO A 315 11.67 14.92 22.33
C PRO A 315 12.85 15.44 23.14
N HIS A 316 13.71 16.29 22.55
CA HIS A 316 14.87 16.87 23.24
C HIS A 316 14.51 17.83 24.38
N LEU A 317 13.27 18.33 24.45
CA LEU A 317 12.80 19.22 25.52
C LEU A 317 12.20 18.44 26.69
N VAL A 318 11.85 17.16 26.50
CA VAL A 318 11.17 16.34 27.52
C VAL A 318 11.97 16.28 28.83
N PRO A 319 13.29 16.02 28.85
CA PRO A 319 14.02 15.97 30.11
C PRO A 319 13.98 17.27 30.92
N GLY A 320 14.09 18.42 30.25
CA GLY A 320 14.00 19.73 30.91
C GLY A 320 12.62 20.02 31.47
N VAL A 321 11.57 19.72 30.69
CA VAL A 321 10.17 19.91 31.10
C VAL A 321 9.79 18.97 32.26
N LEU A 322 10.18 17.69 32.19
CA LEU A 322 9.91 16.74 33.28
C LEU A 322 10.68 17.12 34.55
N GLY A 323 11.92 17.59 34.44
CA GLY A 323 12.69 18.10 35.56
C GLY A 323 12.03 19.31 36.25
N GLU A 324 11.43 20.22 35.48
CA GLU A 324 10.68 21.38 36.00
C GLU A 324 9.44 20.93 36.80
N ILE A 325 8.64 20.02 36.25
CA ILE A 325 7.35 19.64 36.85
C ILE A 325 7.46 18.50 37.87
N SER A 326 8.59 17.80 37.95
CA SER A 326 8.75 16.59 38.76
C SER A 326 8.33 16.78 40.22
N GLN A 327 8.55 17.96 40.81
CA GLN A 327 8.19 18.23 42.21
C GLN A 327 6.68 18.42 42.43
N LEU A 328 5.93 18.67 41.36
CA LEU A 328 4.49 18.91 41.40
C LEU A 328 3.69 17.64 41.06
N VAL A 329 4.34 16.65 40.45
CA VAL A 329 3.73 15.38 40.11
C VAL A 329 3.53 14.54 41.37
N THR A 330 2.27 14.31 41.70
CA THR A 330 1.82 13.42 42.76
C THR A 330 1.13 12.18 42.20
N GLN A 331 0.79 11.22 43.07
CA GLN A 331 0.07 9.98 42.75
C GLN A 331 -1.30 10.17 42.09
N LYS A 332 -1.87 11.38 42.13
CA LYS A 332 -3.14 11.68 41.45
C LYS A 332 -2.97 11.80 39.92
N HIS A 333 -1.76 12.08 39.44
CA HIS A 333 -1.56 12.45 38.04
C HIS A 333 -1.27 11.24 37.18
N ILE A 334 -1.89 11.20 36.00
CA ILE A 334 -1.55 10.30 34.91
C ILE A 334 -0.74 11.10 33.89
N ILE A 335 0.54 10.74 33.71
CA ILE A 335 1.42 11.40 32.74
C ILE A 335 1.38 10.63 31.42
N VAL A 336 0.94 11.29 30.35
CA VAL A 336 0.86 10.73 29.01
C VAL A 336 1.92 11.40 28.12
N SER A 337 3.00 10.69 27.82
CA SER A 337 4.05 11.22 26.93
C SER A 337 3.67 10.97 25.47
N VAL A 338 3.70 12.03 24.65
CA VAL A 338 3.47 11.99 23.20
C VAL A 338 4.79 12.09 22.41
N ALA A 339 5.92 12.12 23.12
CA ALA A 339 7.22 12.39 22.53
C ALA A 339 7.78 11.16 21.80
N ALA A 340 8.04 11.32 20.51
CA ALA A 340 8.71 10.30 19.71
C ALA A 340 10.11 9.98 20.24
N GLY A 341 10.46 8.69 20.30
CA GLY A 341 11.79 8.21 20.68
C GLY A 341 12.17 8.31 22.16
N ILE A 342 11.26 8.76 23.05
CA ILE A 342 11.51 8.75 24.50
C ILE A 342 10.86 7.50 25.11
N THR A 343 11.67 6.63 25.70
CA THR A 343 11.22 5.35 26.26
C THR A 343 10.51 5.53 27.61
N LEU A 344 9.66 4.57 27.97
CA LEU A 344 9.04 4.46 29.30
C LEU A 344 10.10 4.45 30.40
N ALA A 345 11.19 3.69 30.21
CA ALA A 345 12.30 3.65 31.17
C ALA A 345 12.92 5.04 31.40
N THR A 346 13.08 5.85 30.35
CA THR A 346 13.56 7.24 30.48
C THR A 346 12.55 8.11 31.22
N LEU A 347 11.25 7.97 30.95
CA LEU A 347 10.20 8.74 31.61
C LEU A 347 10.12 8.41 33.11
N GLU A 348 10.19 7.12 33.46
CA GLU A 348 10.19 6.63 34.85
C GLU A 348 11.41 7.10 35.64
N GLN A 349 12.57 7.26 35.00
CA GLN A 349 13.76 7.81 35.65
C GLN A 349 13.68 9.32 35.93
N LEU A 350 12.91 10.06 35.13
CA LEU A 350 12.80 11.52 35.21
C LEU A 350 11.66 11.99 36.12
N LEU A 351 10.77 11.09 36.53
CA LEU A 351 9.59 11.39 37.33
C LEU A 351 9.68 10.69 38.70
N PRO A 352 8.91 11.16 39.70
CA PRO A 352 8.89 10.53 41.01
C PRO A 352 8.50 9.05 40.92
N VAL A 353 9.05 8.24 41.83
CA VAL A 353 8.70 6.82 41.96
C VAL A 353 7.18 6.68 42.17
N ASN A 354 6.59 5.64 41.58
CA ASN A 354 5.16 5.37 41.58
C ASN A 354 4.31 6.35 40.75
N THR A 355 4.88 7.12 39.83
CA THR A 355 4.10 7.93 38.89
C THR A 355 3.42 7.03 37.85
N VAL A 356 2.13 7.26 37.57
CA VAL A 356 1.42 6.58 36.48
C VAL A 356 1.84 7.19 35.15
N ILE A 357 2.46 6.39 34.28
CA ILE A 357 3.00 6.85 33.00
C ILE A 357 2.43 6.00 31.86
N LEU A 358 1.97 6.68 30.80
CA LEU A 358 1.55 6.10 29.53
C LEU A 358 2.40 6.71 28.42
N ARG A 359 2.98 5.88 27.55
CA ARG A 359 3.67 6.35 26.34
C ARG A 359 2.71 6.20 25.17
N LEU A 360 2.31 7.32 24.58
CA LEU A 360 1.36 7.41 23.48
C LEU A 360 2.09 7.83 22.20
N MET A 361 1.82 7.13 21.11
CA MET A 361 2.29 7.50 19.78
C MET A 361 1.09 7.75 18.87
N PRO A 362 0.73 9.03 18.60
CA PRO A 362 -0.27 9.39 17.62
C PRO A 362 0.36 9.64 16.24
N ASN A 363 -0.49 9.89 15.24
CA ASN A 363 -0.07 10.41 13.94
C ASN A 363 -0.81 11.70 13.55
N LEU A 364 -0.37 12.34 12.46
CA LEU A 364 -0.88 13.66 12.07
C LEU A 364 -2.41 13.69 11.79
N PRO A 365 -3.04 12.65 11.21
CA PRO A 365 -4.49 12.58 11.02
C PRO A 365 -5.36 12.74 12.26
N CYS A 366 -4.82 12.67 13.49
CA CYS A 366 -5.55 13.06 14.70
C CYS A 366 -6.11 14.50 14.62
N LEU A 367 -5.51 15.39 13.82
CA LEU A 367 -6.05 16.75 13.59
C LEU A 367 -7.47 16.75 12.98
N LEU A 368 -7.80 15.69 12.24
CA LEU A 368 -9.08 15.48 11.60
C LEU A 368 -9.91 14.38 12.25
N GLN A 369 -9.51 13.91 13.43
CA GLN A 369 -10.21 12.86 14.17
C GLN A 369 -10.23 11.50 13.45
N GLU A 370 -9.21 11.25 12.62
CA GLU A 370 -9.05 10.02 11.82
C GLU A 370 -7.63 9.44 12.04
N GLY A 371 -7.15 9.58 13.28
CA GLY A 371 -5.84 9.15 13.72
C GLY A 371 -5.71 7.65 13.88
N ALA A 372 -4.47 7.19 13.93
CA ALA A 372 -4.12 5.89 14.48
C ALA A 372 -3.14 6.14 15.63
N LEU A 373 -3.52 5.68 16.82
CA LEU A 373 -2.81 5.90 18.06
C LEU A 373 -2.47 4.54 18.67
N LEU A 374 -1.20 4.36 19.04
CA LEU A 374 -0.74 3.21 19.81
C LEU A 374 -0.17 3.70 21.14
N PHE A 375 -0.55 3.06 22.25
CA PHE A 375 0.04 3.37 23.55
C PHE A 375 0.54 2.14 24.31
N SER A 376 1.46 2.38 25.22
CA SER A 376 2.03 1.38 26.13
C SER A 376 2.02 1.90 27.56
N ARG A 377 1.80 0.98 28.50
CA ARG A 377 1.77 1.26 29.94
C ARG A 377 3.16 1.19 30.56
N GLY A 378 3.46 2.17 31.41
CA GLY A 378 4.59 2.09 32.35
C GLY A 378 4.31 1.09 33.49
N SER A 379 5.33 0.84 34.29
CA SER A 379 5.31 -0.15 35.39
C SER A 379 4.19 0.07 36.41
N CYS A 380 3.85 1.32 36.68
CA CYS A 380 2.86 1.70 37.69
C CYS A 380 1.44 1.90 37.12
N ALA A 381 1.26 1.80 35.80
CA ALA A 381 -0.01 2.06 35.14
C ALA A 381 -0.92 0.82 35.13
N LYS A 382 -2.14 0.98 35.63
CA LYS A 382 -3.15 -0.07 35.76
C LYS A 382 -3.99 -0.20 34.48
N PRO A 383 -4.71 -1.32 34.30
CA PRO A 383 -5.67 -1.47 33.21
C PRO A 383 -6.76 -0.39 33.21
N GLU A 384 -7.14 0.12 34.38
CA GLU A 384 -8.10 1.23 34.53
C GLU A 384 -7.59 2.53 33.89
N ASP A 385 -6.31 2.85 34.07
CA ASP A 385 -5.67 4.04 33.47
C ASP A 385 -5.64 3.92 31.93
N ALA A 386 -5.38 2.71 31.41
CA ALA A 386 -5.43 2.43 29.99
C ALA A 386 -6.84 2.51 29.41
N ALA A 387 -7.85 2.01 30.14
CA ALA A 387 -9.25 2.12 29.75
C ALA A 387 -9.69 3.59 29.71
N LEU A 388 -9.30 4.38 30.72
CA LEU A 388 -9.55 5.82 30.75
C LEU A 388 -8.91 6.52 29.53
N LEU A 389 -7.63 6.25 29.26
CA LEU A 389 -6.95 6.85 28.11
C LEU A 389 -7.62 6.46 26.78
N ARG A 390 -8.04 5.19 26.63
CA ARG A 390 -8.75 4.72 25.43
C ARG A 390 -10.07 5.46 25.25
N THR A 391 -10.88 5.60 26.31
CA THR A 391 -12.15 6.34 26.27
C THR A 391 -11.95 7.82 25.93
N LEU A 392 -10.90 8.46 26.46
CA LEU A 392 -10.57 9.85 26.14
C LEU A 392 -10.17 10.02 24.68
N LEU A 393 -9.42 9.06 24.13
CA LEU A 393 -8.83 9.17 22.80
C LEU A 393 -9.65 8.53 21.68
N GLN A 394 -10.74 7.80 21.97
CA GLN A 394 -11.52 7.08 20.94
C GLN A 394 -12.05 8.00 19.83
N HIS A 395 -12.32 9.26 20.15
CA HIS A 395 -12.77 10.25 19.18
C HIS A 395 -11.62 10.80 18.32
N CYS A 396 -10.36 10.54 18.68
CA CYS A 396 -9.19 10.91 17.88
C CYS A 396 -8.95 9.96 16.69
N GLY A 397 -9.59 8.79 16.69
CA GLY A 397 -9.42 7.73 15.70
C GLY A 397 -9.22 6.35 16.35
N LEU A 398 -8.51 5.45 15.67
CA LEU A 398 -8.18 4.12 16.22
C LEU A 398 -7.19 4.24 17.39
N VAL A 399 -7.52 3.64 18.53
CA VAL A 399 -6.67 3.64 19.73
C VAL A 399 -6.41 2.22 20.20
N GLU A 400 -5.17 1.77 20.05
CA GLU A 400 -4.74 0.42 20.43
C GLU A 400 -3.72 0.46 21.58
N GLU A 401 -3.77 -0.57 22.44
CA GLU A 401 -2.74 -0.82 23.45
C GLU A 401 -1.80 -1.92 22.94
N GLY A 402 -0.49 -1.75 23.14
CA GLY A 402 0.46 -2.79 22.80
C GLY A 402 1.79 -2.66 23.55
N PRO A 403 2.70 -3.63 23.36
CA PRO A 403 4.06 -3.58 23.89
C PRO A 403 4.82 -2.35 23.38
N GLU A 404 5.70 -1.78 24.21
CA GLU A 404 6.49 -0.59 23.83
C GLU A 404 7.33 -0.82 22.57
N THR A 405 7.79 -2.06 22.34
CA THR A 405 8.52 -2.46 21.13
C THR A 405 7.75 -2.20 19.82
N TRP A 406 6.42 -2.13 19.88
CA TRP A 406 5.60 -1.84 18.71
C TRP A 406 5.48 -0.34 18.43
N ILE A 407 5.85 0.55 19.36
CA ILE A 407 5.74 1.99 19.15
C ILE A 407 6.64 2.46 17.99
N ASP A 408 7.84 1.90 17.87
CA ASP A 408 8.74 2.27 16.77
C ASP A 408 8.24 1.72 15.42
N VAL A 409 7.65 0.51 15.43
CA VAL A 409 6.98 -0.09 14.26
C VAL A 409 5.77 0.76 13.84
N HIS A 410 4.93 1.14 14.80
CA HIS A 410 3.79 2.03 14.59
C HIS A 410 4.24 3.38 14.05
N THR A 411 5.33 3.95 14.57
CA THR A 411 5.91 5.20 14.06
C THR A 411 6.27 5.10 12.59
N GLY A 412 6.92 4.02 12.17
CA GLY A 412 7.24 3.76 10.76
C GLY A 412 6.03 3.44 9.88
N LEU A 413 4.97 2.87 10.46
CA LEU A 413 3.74 2.51 9.77
C LEU A 413 2.74 3.66 9.69
N SER A 414 2.15 4.06 10.81
CA SER A 414 1.07 5.06 10.88
C SER A 414 1.59 6.50 10.84
N GLY A 415 2.75 6.76 11.44
CA GLY A 415 3.37 8.07 11.49
C GLY A 415 3.96 8.45 10.13
N SER A 416 4.90 7.63 9.65
CA SER A 416 5.53 7.82 8.35
C SER A 416 4.62 7.45 7.17
N GLY A 417 3.66 6.54 7.35
CA GLY A 417 2.71 6.14 6.30
C GLY A 417 1.92 7.30 5.71
N VAL A 418 1.56 8.28 6.53
CA VAL A 418 0.88 9.51 6.08
C VAL A 418 1.72 10.26 5.03
N ALA A 419 3.05 10.31 5.23
CA ALA A 419 3.97 10.91 4.26
C ALA A 419 4.03 10.13 2.95
N PHE A 420 4.01 8.79 3.04
CA PHE A 420 4.03 7.90 1.88
C PHE A 420 2.76 8.08 1.03
N VAL A 421 1.62 8.28 1.69
CA VAL A 421 0.34 8.56 1.04
C VAL A 421 0.36 9.92 0.34
N TYR A 422 0.92 10.97 0.93
CA TYR A 422 1.05 12.27 0.25
C TYR A 422 1.94 12.19 -0.98
N LEU A 423 3.02 11.41 -0.93
CA LEU A 423 3.87 11.16 -2.08
C LEU A 423 3.10 10.46 -3.21
N PHE A 424 2.28 9.47 -2.87
CA PHE A 424 1.40 8.79 -3.81
C PHE A 424 0.34 9.74 -4.40
N ALA A 425 -0.30 10.56 -3.56
CA ALA A 425 -1.31 11.54 -3.99
C ALA A 425 -0.74 12.59 -4.95
N GLU A 426 0.44 13.11 -4.65
CA GLU A 426 1.17 14.06 -5.51
C GLU A 426 1.44 13.43 -6.88
N ALA A 427 1.95 12.20 -6.90
CA ALA A 427 2.21 11.50 -8.16
C ALA A 427 0.93 11.21 -8.97
N LEU A 428 -0.19 10.90 -8.31
CA LEU A 428 -1.48 10.76 -9.00
C LEU A 428 -1.92 12.08 -9.65
N ALA A 429 -1.83 13.18 -8.89
CA ALA A 429 -2.19 14.51 -9.38
C ALA A 429 -1.30 14.93 -10.55
N ASP A 430 0.03 14.79 -10.42
CA ASP A 430 0.99 15.12 -11.47
C ASP A 430 0.77 14.28 -12.74
N GLY A 431 0.43 12.99 -12.58
CA GLY A 431 0.02 12.13 -13.68
C GLY A 431 -1.22 12.66 -14.40
N ALA A 432 -2.25 13.10 -13.67
CA ALA A 432 -3.45 13.67 -14.26
C ALA A 432 -3.19 15.04 -14.93
N VAL A 433 -2.33 15.88 -14.35
CA VAL A 433 -1.89 17.15 -14.92
C VAL A 433 -1.16 16.94 -16.24
N LYS A 434 -0.24 15.96 -16.29
CA LYS A 434 0.43 15.56 -17.53
C LYS A 434 -0.56 15.16 -18.62
N MET A 435 -1.68 14.56 -18.24
CA MET A 435 -2.76 14.21 -19.17
C MET A 435 -3.69 15.39 -19.52
N GLY A 436 -3.40 16.61 -19.06
CA GLY A 436 -4.11 17.83 -19.42
C GLY A 436 -5.17 18.30 -18.43
N MET A 437 -5.26 17.70 -17.23
CA MET A 437 -6.16 18.19 -16.18
C MET A 437 -5.59 19.46 -15.52
N PRO A 438 -6.42 20.48 -15.21
CA PRO A 438 -5.96 21.62 -14.42
C PRO A 438 -5.41 21.18 -13.05
N SER A 439 -4.26 21.74 -12.65
CA SER A 439 -3.54 21.30 -11.44
C SER A 439 -4.39 21.32 -10.17
N SER A 440 -5.13 22.40 -9.90
CA SER A 440 -5.99 22.49 -8.71
C SER A 440 -7.08 21.41 -8.66
N LEU A 441 -7.67 21.07 -9.82
CA LEU A 441 -8.66 20.01 -9.94
C LEU A 441 -8.03 18.62 -9.76
N ALA A 442 -6.87 18.38 -10.38
CA ALA A 442 -6.13 17.13 -10.25
C ALA A 442 -5.76 16.80 -8.80
N HIS A 443 -5.23 17.79 -8.08
CA HIS A 443 -4.90 17.64 -6.65
C HIS A 443 -6.15 17.38 -5.80
N SER A 444 -7.26 18.07 -6.06
CA SER A 444 -8.51 17.89 -5.31
C SER A 444 -9.12 16.50 -5.55
N ILE A 445 -9.12 16.02 -6.80
CA ILE A 445 -9.62 14.67 -7.15
C ILE A 445 -8.70 13.59 -6.59
N ALA A 446 -7.38 13.76 -6.68
CA ALA A 446 -6.42 12.82 -6.10
C ALA A 446 -6.61 12.71 -4.58
N ALA A 447 -6.80 13.84 -3.88
CA ALA A 447 -7.12 13.85 -2.46
C ALA A 447 -8.43 13.11 -2.17
N GLN A 448 -9.50 13.44 -2.88
CA GLN A 448 -10.82 12.81 -2.70
C GLN A 448 -10.80 11.29 -2.99
N THR A 449 -9.95 10.84 -3.91
CA THR A 449 -9.76 9.42 -4.23
C THR A 449 -9.18 8.65 -3.03
N LEU A 450 -8.38 9.30 -2.20
CA LEU A 450 -7.77 8.70 -1.01
C LEU A 450 -8.66 8.82 0.23
N VAL A 451 -9.60 9.77 0.24
CA VAL A 451 -10.58 9.97 1.33
C VAL A 451 -11.67 8.89 1.36
N LEU A 452 -11.79 8.08 0.29
CA LEU A 452 -12.90 7.16 0.08
C LEU A 452 -13.40 6.59 1.41
N PRO A 453 -14.67 6.83 1.78
CA PRO A 453 -15.18 6.28 3.01
C PRO A 453 -15.00 4.77 2.89
N LEU A 454 -14.21 4.17 3.78
CA LEU A 454 -14.48 2.80 4.14
C LEU A 454 -15.90 2.81 4.72
N PHE A 455 -16.90 2.68 3.85
CA PHE A 455 -18.19 2.13 4.22
C PHE A 455 -17.97 0.64 4.49
N LEU A 456 -17.20 0.36 5.53
CA LEU A 456 -17.35 -0.85 6.30
C LEU A 456 -18.13 -0.38 7.53
N PRO A 457 -19.42 -0.74 7.66
CA PRO A 457 -20.14 -0.44 8.88
C PRO A 457 -19.37 -1.11 10.01
N LEU A 458 -18.71 -0.30 10.84
CA LEU A 458 -18.07 -0.77 12.08
C LEU A 458 -19.11 -1.23 13.13
N ASN A 459 -20.40 -1.06 12.83
CA ASN A 459 -21.48 -1.69 13.56
C ASN A 459 -22.13 -2.77 12.70
N SER A 460 -22.07 -4.02 13.19
CA SER A 460 -22.87 -5.17 12.73
C SER A 460 -22.35 -5.96 11.52
N LEU A 461 -21.21 -6.63 11.70
CA LEU A 461 -21.05 -7.99 11.17
C LEU A 461 -20.23 -8.80 12.17
N GLU A 462 -20.92 -9.58 13.00
CA GLU A 462 -20.43 -10.89 13.41
C GLU A 462 -20.22 -11.74 12.14
N LEU A 463 -19.10 -11.50 11.44
CA LEU A 463 -18.52 -12.54 10.63
C LEU A 463 -17.90 -13.51 11.61
N GLY A 464 -18.58 -14.63 11.83
CA GLY A 464 -18.05 -15.85 12.39
C GLY A 464 -16.92 -16.43 11.51
N LEU A 465 -15.85 -15.66 11.35
CA LEU A 465 -14.58 -16.11 10.84
C LEU A 465 -13.67 -16.33 12.04
N SER A 466 -13.34 -17.61 12.26
CA SER A 466 -12.30 -18.10 13.18
C SER A 466 -10.88 -17.67 12.76
N GLN A 467 -10.70 -16.50 12.15
CA GLN A 467 -9.38 -15.95 11.83
C GLN A 467 -9.43 -14.43 12.03
N PRO A 468 -8.47 -13.85 12.78
CA PRO A 468 -8.38 -12.41 12.92
C PRO A 468 -8.25 -11.79 11.53
N THR A 469 -9.08 -10.80 11.22
CA THR A 469 -8.77 -9.89 10.12
C THR A 469 -7.35 -9.39 10.36
N PRO A 470 -6.42 -9.51 9.39
CA PRO A 470 -5.03 -9.19 9.65
C PRO A 470 -4.95 -7.72 10.02
N LEU A 471 -4.54 -7.43 11.26
CA LEU A 471 -4.34 -6.09 11.83
C LEU A 471 -3.70 -5.12 10.83
N GLY A 472 -2.84 -5.63 9.93
CA GLY A 472 -2.18 -4.88 8.87
C GLY A 472 -3.09 -4.20 7.83
N VAL A 473 -4.27 -4.73 7.51
CA VAL A 473 -5.17 -4.11 6.51
C VAL A 473 -5.88 -2.90 7.11
N ILE A 474 -6.39 -3.02 8.33
CA ILE A 474 -7.04 -1.93 9.07
C ILE A 474 -6.02 -0.85 9.42
N ALA A 475 -4.82 -1.26 9.88
CA ALA A 475 -3.75 -0.34 10.23
C ALA A 475 -3.19 0.47 9.04
N PHE A 476 -3.32 0.00 7.79
CA PHE A 476 -2.92 0.75 6.60
C PHE A 476 -4.04 1.62 6.02
N ALA A 477 -5.29 1.16 6.10
CA ALA A 477 -6.45 1.88 5.57
C ALA A 477 -6.69 3.22 6.30
N ILE A 478 -6.49 3.25 7.62
CA ILE A 478 -6.74 4.46 8.44
C ILE A 478 -5.74 5.60 8.10
N PRO A 479 -4.41 5.36 8.07
CA PRO A 479 -3.46 6.38 7.60
C PRO A 479 -3.76 6.89 6.19
N LEU A 480 -4.20 6.03 5.27
CA LEU A 480 -4.58 6.39 3.90
C LEU A 480 -5.77 7.35 3.87
N GLN A 481 -6.84 6.99 4.58
CA GLN A 481 -8.05 7.80 4.68
C GLN A 481 -7.78 9.12 5.40
N GLY A 482 -7.07 9.07 6.52
CA GLY A 482 -6.67 10.23 7.32
C GLY A 482 -5.80 11.20 6.51
N ALA A 483 -4.78 10.69 5.83
CA ALA A 483 -3.94 11.51 4.93
C ALA A 483 -4.75 12.07 3.75
N GLY A 484 -5.65 11.28 3.15
CA GLY A 484 -6.58 11.75 2.13
C GLY A 484 -7.41 12.94 2.62
N ARG A 485 -8.00 12.84 3.82
CA ARG A 485 -8.82 13.91 4.41
C ARG A 485 -7.98 15.14 4.72
N MET A 486 -6.78 14.95 5.25
CA MET A 486 -5.84 16.05 5.47
C MET A 486 -5.52 16.77 4.18
N LEU A 487 -5.26 16.04 3.10
CA LEU A 487 -4.97 16.65 1.81
C LEU A 487 -6.19 17.40 1.24
N ARG A 488 -7.39 16.81 1.33
CA ARG A 488 -8.62 17.39 0.77
C ARG A 488 -9.11 18.60 1.57
N ASP A 489 -9.12 18.51 2.90
CA ASP A 489 -9.84 19.46 3.76
C ASP A 489 -8.96 20.64 4.20
N THR A 490 -7.63 20.50 4.17
CA THR A 490 -6.72 21.59 4.59
C THR A 490 -6.33 22.54 3.45
N GLY A 491 -6.51 22.12 2.18
CA GLY A 491 -6.12 22.90 1.00
C GLY A 491 -4.60 23.11 0.82
N LYS A 492 -3.76 22.48 1.66
CA LYS A 492 -2.30 22.57 1.57
C LYS A 492 -1.76 21.71 0.41
N HIS A 493 -0.65 22.15 -0.18
CA HIS A 493 0.07 21.35 -1.18
C HIS A 493 0.61 20.03 -0.57
N PRO A 494 0.56 18.88 -1.29
CA PRO A 494 1.07 17.60 -0.80
C PRO A 494 2.52 17.67 -0.28
N ALA A 495 3.41 18.34 -0.99
CA ALA A 495 4.80 18.55 -0.56
C ALA A 495 4.93 19.25 0.80
N GLN A 496 4.03 20.21 1.10
CA GLN A 496 4.01 20.89 2.39
C GLN A 496 3.53 19.94 3.49
N LEU A 497 2.44 19.21 3.26
CA LEU A 497 1.93 18.22 4.22
C LEU A 497 2.93 17.09 4.50
N ARG A 498 3.69 16.68 3.48
CA ARG A 498 4.83 15.76 3.64
C ARG A 498 5.94 16.36 4.49
N SER A 499 6.25 17.63 4.31
CA SER A 499 7.27 18.34 5.12
C SER A 499 6.83 18.47 6.58
N ASP A 500 5.53 18.71 6.82
CA ASP A 500 4.94 18.81 8.16
C ASP A 500 5.09 17.50 9.00
N VAL A 501 5.31 16.35 8.35
CA VAL A 501 5.53 15.03 8.99
C VAL A 501 7.00 14.55 8.93
N CYS A 502 7.89 15.32 8.31
CA CYS A 502 9.31 14.97 8.18
C CYS A 502 10.18 15.82 9.12
N THR A 503 10.77 15.19 10.13
CA THR A 503 11.85 15.81 10.90
C THR A 503 13.22 15.57 10.23
N PRO A 504 14.16 16.54 10.25
CA PRO A 504 15.52 16.32 9.77
C PRO A 504 16.15 15.10 10.45
N GLY A 505 16.64 14.14 9.65
CA GLY A 505 17.22 12.88 10.14
C GLY A 505 16.23 11.89 10.77
N GLY A 506 14.91 12.11 10.68
CA GLY A 506 13.88 11.24 11.25
C GLY A 506 13.53 10.00 10.41
N THR A 507 12.85 9.02 11.01
CA THR A 507 12.44 7.76 10.35
C THR A 507 11.67 7.98 9.04
N THR A 508 10.77 8.98 9.03
CA THR A 508 9.94 9.30 7.87
C THR A 508 10.76 9.65 6.63
N ILE A 509 11.87 10.41 6.77
CA ILE A 509 12.66 10.82 5.60
C ILE A 509 13.44 9.64 5.00
N TYR A 510 13.89 8.69 5.82
CA TYR A 510 14.53 7.45 5.33
C TYR A 510 13.53 6.56 4.58
N GLY A 511 12.30 6.44 5.08
CA GLY A 511 11.23 5.70 4.40
C GLY A 511 10.89 6.34 3.04
N LEU A 512 10.72 7.66 3.00
CA LEU A 512 10.47 8.39 1.76
C LEU A 512 11.62 8.22 0.76
N HIS A 513 12.87 8.31 1.21
CA HIS A 513 14.02 8.10 0.33
C HIS A 513 13.99 6.72 -0.34
N THR A 514 13.62 5.67 0.40
CA THR A 514 13.48 4.30 -0.13
C THR A 514 12.36 4.21 -1.17
N LEU A 515 11.23 4.88 -0.94
CA LEU A 515 10.12 4.93 -1.91
C LEU A 515 10.50 5.68 -3.20
N GLU A 516 11.27 6.75 -3.09
CA GLU A 516 11.78 7.50 -4.24
C GLU A 516 12.80 6.67 -5.04
N GLN A 517 13.70 5.94 -4.38
CA GLN A 517 14.61 4.99 -5.06
C GLN A 517 13.85 3.89 -5.81
N GLY A 518 12.73 3.42 -5.25
CA GLY A 518 11.81 2.48 -5.91
C GLY A 518 11.02 3.08 -7.08
N GLY A 519 11.20 4.37 -7.38
CA GLY A 519 10.53 5.05 -8.48
C GLY A 519 9.03 5.21 -8.27
N LEU A 520 8.54 5.27 -7.02
CA LEU A 520 7.11 5.30 -6.70
C LEU A 520 6.36 6.39 -7.47
N ARG A 521 6.93 7.61 -7.57
CA ARG A 521 6.33 8.71 -8.34
C ARG A 521 6.15 8.34 -9.80
N ALA A 522 7.23 7.90 -10.43
CA ALA A 522 7.23 7.54 -11.85
C ALA A 522 6.23 6.40 -12.12
N ALA A 523 6.25 5.36 -11.29
CA ALA A 523 5.32 4.22 -11.41
C ALA A 523 3.85 4.67 -11.29
N THR A 524 3.54 5.55 -10.32
CA THR A 524 2.18 6.04 -10.08
C THR A 524 1.71 6.99 -11.19
N MET A 525 2.56 7.93 -11.63
CA MET A 525 2.27 8.82 -12.75
C MET A 525 2.02 8.02 -14.04
N SER A 526 2.87 7.04 -14.35
CA SER A 526 2.71 6.17 -15.51
C SER A 526 1.44 5.31 -15.44
N ALA A 527 1.03 4.90 -14.25
CA ALA A 527 -0.25 4.20 -14.06
C ALA A 527 -1.45 5.09 -14.40
N VAL A 528 -1.44 6.36 -13.96
CA VAL A 528 -2.49 7.34 -14.31
C VAL A 528 -2.50 7.63 -15.80
N GLU A 529 -1.34 7.84 -16.41
CA GLU A 529 -1.19 8.04 -17.86
C GLU A 529 -1.77 6.87 -18.64
N SER A 530 -1.31 5.65 -18.35
CA SER A 530 -1.77 4.42 -19.02
C SER A 530 -3.29 4.20 -18.85
N ALA A 531 -3.82 4.44 -17.64
CA ALA A 531 -5.25 4.34 -17.39
C ALA A 531 -6.05 5.41 -18.14
N THR A 532 -5.52 6.63 -18.25
CA THR A 532 -6.17 7.74 -18.96
C THR A 532 -6.16 7.52 -20.47
N GLU A 533 -5.04 7.07 -21.05
CA GLU A 533 -4.96 6.68 -22.45
C GLU A 533 -5.97 5.58 -22.76
N ARG A 534 -6.04 4.55 -21.90
CA ARG A 534 -7.03 3.49 -22.05
C ARG A 534 -8.46 4.00 -21.94
N ALA A 535 -8.75 4.92 -21.02
CA ALA A 535 -10.07 5.53 -20.90
C ALA A 535 -10.44 6.33 -22.17
N ARG A 536 -9.49 7.04 -22.78
CA ARG A 536 -9.69 7.74 -24.08
C ARG A 536 -9.98 6.76 -25.21
N GLU A 537 -9.24 5.65 -25.30
CA GLU A 537 -9.52 4.61 -26.29
C GLU A 537 -10.93 4.04 -26.14
N LEU A 538 -11.38 3.79 -24.89
CA LEU A 538 -12.73 3.29 -24.60
C LEU A 538 -13.80 4.34 -24.93
N GLY A 539 -13.55 5.61 -24.64
CA GLY A 539 -14.44 6.72 -24.98
C GLY A 539 -14.59 6.91 -26.50
N GLN A 540 -13.49 6.81 -27.25
CA GLN A 540 -13.50 6.87 -28.71
C GLN A 540 -14.25 5.68 -29.34
N LYS A 541 -14.09 4.47 -28.78
CA LYS A 541 -14.87 3.29 -29.20
C LYS A 541 -16.37 3.44 -28.92
N THR A 542 -16.72 4.07 -27.80
CA THR A 542 -18.13 4.32 -27.43
C THR A 542 -18.77 5.42 -28.29
N ALA A 543 -18.01 6.46 -28.64
CA ALA A 543 -18.45 7.49 -29.60
C ALA A 543 -18.61 6.94 -31.03
N ALA A 544 -17.71 6.04 -31.46
CA ALA A 544 -17.83 5.34 -32.74
C ALA A 544 -19.04 4.38 -32.79
N ALA A 545 -19.43 3.78 -31.65
CA ALA A 545 -20.61 2.94 -31.53
C ALA A 545 -21.94 3.72 -31.39
N GLY A 546 -21.90 4.98 -30.95
CA GLY A 546 -23.07 5.87 -30.81
C GLY A 546 -23.49 6.60 -32.10
N SER A 547 -22.57 6.75 -33.06
CA SER A 547 -22.81 7.43 -34.36
C SER A 547 -23.45 6.54 -35.44
N THR A 548 -23.75 5.27 -35.14
CA THR A 548 -24.40 4.29 -36.05
C THR A 548 -25.88 4.04 -35.69
N ARG A 549 -26.56 5.04 -35.08
CA ARG A 549 -28.01 5.03 -34.83
C ARG A 549 -28.79 6.14 -35.49
#